data_AF-E0IDP6-F1
#
_entry.id   AF-E0IDP6-F1
#
_cell.length_a   1.000
_cell.length_b   1.000
_cell.length_c   1.000
_cell.angle_alpha   90.00
_cell.angle_beta   90.00
_cell.angle_gamma   90.00
#
_symmetry.space_group_name_H-M   'P 1'
#
loop_
_entity.id
_entity.type
_entity.pdbx_description
1 polymer ?
#
loop_
_entity_poly.entity_id
_entity_poly.type
_entity_poly.pdbx_seq_one_letter_code
_entity_poly.pdbx_strand_id
1 'polypeptide(L)'
;MKRNRWIRRAALTGVVALPLMTAGCGVFSNNASKEIDPPPVETQNSPSSTIPQGGGGIETGSTVDLQTGESQITVYLLDDNGYLAPVTLRTTLGEKESLGKKALEMMVDGGDYADQLPAGFHGVLPKGTKINGYVESKEKKLATVDFNQSFVNYNAADERKIVEAIAWTITGMPNVQGVELRLEGAKLAEMPEQAYPLDRPLDRTVGINLETAEGVDYSQSSPVTLYFAAETPEGDSYYVPVTRLIDRTDNLVKASVDQLVLGPEDQSNLIGLMTPDVQVKSVQTKDDMVTVELQDDAYEEGQKEPADMMQAIVLSVTENAGASKVLIKLNGKSNFTDENNVSYSQPVSRPTSVNAVKS
;
A
#
# COMPACT_ATOMS: atom_id res chain seq x y z
N MET A 1 -24.76 -49.20 17.52
CA MET A 1 -24.36 -50.49 18.14
C MET A 1 -23.80 -51.42 17.07
N LYS A 2 -22.63 -52.04 17.34
CA LYS A 2 -22.04 -53.27 16.75
C LYS A 2 -21.97 -53.37 15.19
N ARG A 3 -20.80 -53.23 14.57
CA ARG A 3 -19.64 -54.18 14.47
C ARG A 3 -19.85 -55.26 13.39
N ASN A 4 -19.01 -55.23 12.34
CA ASN A 4 -18.20 -56.35 11.82
C ASN A 4 -17.55 -55.89 10.49
N ARG A 5 -16.23 -55.63 10.43
CA ARG A 5 -15.12 -56.57 10.10
C ARG A 5 -15.37 -57.38 8.83
N TRP A 6 -14.50 -57.19 7.82
CA TRP A 6 -13.56 -58.23 7.40
C TRP A 6 -12.42 -57.68 6.54
N ILE A 7 -11.21 -58.08 6.94
CA ILE A 7 -9.92 -57.88 6.27
C ILE A 7 -9.78 -59.00 5.24
N ARG A 8 -9.17 -58.73 4.07
CA ARG A 8 -8.26 -59.68 3.40
C ARG A 8 -7.27 -58.92 2.53
N ARG A 9 -5.98 -59.20 2.79
CA ARG A 9 -4.78 -58.78 2.07
C ARG A 9 -4.65 -59.57 0.77
N ALA A 10 -4.09 -58.97 -0.28
CA ALA A 10 -3.18 -59.65 -1.20
C ALA A 10 -2.33 -58.62 -1.96
N ALA A 11 -1.02 -58.88 -1.98
CA ALA A 11 0.01 -58.09 -2.62
C ALA A 11 0.10 -58.41 -4.12
N LEU A 12 0.58 -57.46 -4.92
CA LEU A 12 1.31 -57.77 -6.16
C LEU A 12 2.24 -56.61 -6.55
N THR A 13 3.53 -56.93 -6.43
CA THR A 13 4.72 -56.30 -7.00
C THR A 13 4.61 -56.11 -8.51
N GLY A 14 5.12 -54.97 -9.01
CA GLY A 14 5.33 -54.71 -10.44
C GLY A 14 6.35 -53.60 -10.65
N VAL A 15 7.61 -54.00 -10.74
CA VAL A 15 8.78 -53.19 -11.09
C VAL A 15 8.63 -52.65 -12.53
N VAL A 16 8.79 -51.34 -12.74
CA VAL A 16 8.97 -50.76 -14.08
C VAL A 16 10.34 -50.09 -14.14
N ALA A 17 11.14 -50.61 -15.07
CA ALA A 17 12.53 -50.26 -15.33
C ALA A 17 12.67 -48.99 -16.18
N LEU A 18 13.68 -48.20 -15.86
CA LEU A 18 14.25 -47.11 -16.66
C LEU A 18 15.34 -47.64 -17.60
N PRO A 19 15.33 -47.21 -18.87
CA PRO A 19 16.53 -47.00 -19.68
C PRO A 19 16.51 -45.59 -20.32
N LEU A 20 17.57 -44.94 -20.79
CA LEU A 20 18.99 -45.18 -20.97
C LEU A 20 19.62 -43.80 -21.27
N MET A 21 20.90 -43.63 -20.94
CA MET A 21 21.75 -42.53 -21.37
C MET A 21 22.15 -42.65 -22.85
N THR A 22 22.50 -41.52 -23.50
CA THR A 22 23.72 -41.38 -24.33
C THR A 22 23.97 -39.92 -24.74
N ALA A 23 25.23 -39.49 -24.62
CA ALA A 23 25.80 -38.26 -25.17
C ALA A 23 26.43 -38.51 -26.55
N GLY A 24 26.55 -37.48 -27.41
CA GLY A 24 27.55 -37.46 -28.50
C GLY A 24 27.22 -36.71 -29.80
N CYS A 25 27.78 -35.50 -29.93
CA CYS A 25 28.44 -34.80 -31.06
C CYS A 25 27.94 -34.78 -32.54
N GLY A 26 27.89 -33.55 -33.10
CA GLY A 26 28.18 -33.15 -34.49
C GLY A 26 28.04 -31.62 -34.60
N VAL A 27 29.04 -30.75 -34.80
CA VAL A 27 30.15 -30.58 -35.78
C VAL A 27 29.69 -30.25 -37.20
N PHE A 28 29.54 -28.96 -37.52
CA PHE A 28 29.62 -28.25 -38.84
C PHE A 28 29.35 -26.75 -38.54
N SER A 29 29.99 -25.69 -39.03
CA SER A 29 31.04 -25.43 -40.03
C SER A 29 31.69 -24.05 -39.76
N ASN A 30 32.83 -23.77 -40.40
CA ASN A 30 33.80 -22.68 -40.17
C ASN A 30 33.42 -21.26 -40.63
N ASN A 31 33.95 -20.29 -39.86
CA ASN A 31 34.53 -18.97 -40.20
C ASN A 31 34.05 -18.19 -41.45
N ALA A 32 33.48 -17.01 -41.19
CA ALA A 32 33.75 -15.80 -41.97
C ALA A 32 33.67 -14.57 -41.06
N SER A 33 34.83 -14.05 -40.66
CA SER A 33 35.00 -12.78 -39.97
C SER A 33 34.63 -11.64 -40.91
N LYS A 34 33.64 -10.83 -40.52
CA LYS A 34 33.50 -9.45 -40.97
C LYS A 34 33.10 -8.61 -39.77
N GLU A 35 33.87 -7.54 -39.58
CA GLU A 35 33.66 -6.48 -38.59
C GLU A 35 32.20 -6.00 -38.66
N ILE A 36 31.53 -5.99 -37.51
CA ILE A 36 30.22 -5.37 -37.36
C ILE A 36 30.48 -3.97 -36.82
N ASP A 37 30.28 -3.00 -37.69
CA ASP A 37 30.21 -1.57 -37.40
C ASP A 37 29.06 -1.29 -36.41
N PRO A 38 29.29 -0.63 -35.27
CA PRO A 38 28.20 -0.25 -34.38
C PRO A 38 27.36 0.87 -35.03
N PRO A 39 26.01 0.80 -35.01
CA PRO A 39 25.17 1.84 -35.56
C PRO A 39 25.32 3.15 -34.75
N PRO A 40 25.11 4.31 -35.40
CA PRO A 40 25.40 5.61 -34.81
C PRO A 40 24.48 5.91 -33.60
N VAL A 41 25.05 6.65 -32.65
CA VAL A 41 24.33 7.23 -31.52
C VAL A 41 23.43 8.35 -32.06
N GLU A 42 22.14 8.05 -32.24
CA GLU A 42 21.13 9.09 -32.42
C GLU A 42 20.73 9.66 -31.06
N THR A 43 21.22 10.86 -30.78
CA THR A 43 20.64 11.78 -29.81
C THR A 43 19.21 12.13 -30.23
N GLN A 44 18.22 11.59 -29.52
CA GLN A 44 16.85 12.11 -29.52
C GLN A 44 16.47 12.58 -28.13
N ASN A 45 16.12 13.86 -28.07
CA ASN A 45 15.64 14.58 -26.90
C ASN A 45 14.19 14.16 -26.57
N SER A 46 13.97 13.58 -25.38
CA SER A 46 12.73 13.49 -24.54
C SER A 46 11.44 12.91 -25.18
N PRO A 47 10.41 12.41 -24.43
CA PRO A 47 10.14 12.43 -22.98
C PRO A 47 9.71 11.05 -22.38
N SER A 48 9.21 11.05 -21.14
CA SER A 48 8.47 9.98 -20.43
C SER A 48 9.27 8.87 -19.72
N SER A 49 9.35 9.04 -18.40
CA SER A 49 9.67 8.00 -17.42
C SER A 49 8.66 6.86 -17.51
N THR A 50 9.05 5.76 -18.16
CA THR A 50 8.34 4.48 -18.08
C THR A 50 9.04 3.64 -17.00
N ILE A 51 8.36 3.38 -15.88
CA ILE A 51 8.85 2.48 -14.83
C ILE A 51 8.49 1.03 -15.23
N PRO A 52 9.40 0.03 -15.09
CA PRO A 52 9.11 -1.35 -15.48
C PRO A 52 8.15 -2.05 -14.51
N GLN A 53 7.15 -2.76 -15.06
CA GLN A 53 6.30 -3.72 -14.34
C GLN A 53 7.04 -5.06 -14.10
N GLY A 54 6.93 -5.59 -12.87
CA GLY A 54 7.14 -7.02 -12.61
C GLY A 54 7.25 -7.42 -11.14
N GLY A 55 6.18 -8.01 -10.58
CA GLY A 55 6.28 -9.06 -9.55
C GLY A 55 5.78 -8.78 -8.13
N GLY A 56 4.49 -9.09 -7.89
CA GLY A 56 4.00 -9.76 -6.66
C GLY A 56 4.40 -9.22 -5.29
N GLY A 57 3.74 -8.15 -4.87
CA GLY A 57 3.71 -7.64 -3.50
C GLY A 57 2.81 -6.41 -3.44
N ILE A 58 2.20 -6.13 -2.28
CA ILE A 58 1.56 -4.84 -2.00
C ILE A 58 2.72 -3.83 -1.89
N GLU A 59 3.15 -3.26 -3.01
CA GLU A 59 4.18 -2.22 -3.02
C GLU A 59 3.50 -0.86 -3.13
N THR A 60 2.82 -0.44 -2.07
CA THR A 60 2.72 0.99 -1.76
C THR A 60 3.62 1.22 -0.60
N GLY A 61 4.75 1.86 -0.87
CA GLY A 61 5.84 1.67 0.04
C GLY A 61 7.16 2.24 -0.42
N SER A 62 8.03 2.34 0.55
CA SER A 62 9.34 2.90 0.40
C SER A 62 10.19 2.03 -0.54
N THR A 63 10.89 2.67 -1.47
CA THR A 63 11.74 2.02 -2.47
C THR A 63 13.14 2.61 -2.44
N VAL A 64 14.14 1.82 -2.83
CA VAL A 64 15.54 2.26 -2.93
C VAL A 64 15.97 2.16 -4.38
N ASP A 65 16.34 3.29 -5.00
CA ASP A 65 16.99 3.29 -6.30
C ASP A 65 18.49 3.04 -6.12
N LEU A 66 18.91 1.82 -6.51
CA LEU A 66 20.29 1.36 -6.39
C LEU A 66 21.26 2.07 -7.37
N GLN A 67 20.76 2.82 -8.36
CA GLN A 67 21.61 3.50 -9.35
C GLN A 67 21.98 4.92 -8.92
N THR A 68 21.05 5.63 -8.29
CA THR A 68 21.24 7.03 -7.85
C THR A 68 21.58 7.13 -6.35
N GLY A 69 21.28 6.08 -5.57
CA GLY A 69 21.36 6.12 -4.10
C GLY A 69 20.21 6.91 -3.46
N GLU A 70 19.28 7.42 -4.26
CA GLU A 70 18.06 8.05 -3.79
C GLU A 70 17.04 6.97 -3.39
N SER A 71 16.38 7.19 -2.26
CA SER A 71 15.32 6.34 -1.74
C SER A 71 14.06 7.17 -1.64
N GLN A 72 12.93 6.59 -2.02
CA GLN A 72 11.62 7.14 -1.72
C GLN A 72 11.11 6.47 -0.46
N ILE A 73 10.64 7.24 0.51
CA ILE A 73 10.05 6.74 1.74
C ILE A 73 8.65 7.30 1.87
N THR A 74 7.68 6.43 2.08
CA THR A 74 6.32 6.85 2.44
C THR A 74 6.17 6.80 3.96
N VAL A 75 5.93 7.96 4.56
CA VAL A 75 5.64 8.13 5.99
C VAL A 75 4.20 8.60 6.17
N TYR A 76 3.57 8.20 7.26
CA TYR A 76 2.24 8.69 7.63
C TYR A 76 2.39 9.85 8.61
N LEU A 77 2.08 11.06 8.14
CA LEU A 77 2.23 12.31 8.86
C LEU A 77 0.85 12.87 9.21
N LEU A 78 0.81 13.74 10.21
CA LEU A 78 -0.41 14.44 10.61
C LEU A 78 -0.55 15.72 9.77
N ASP A 79 -1.68 15.90 9.12
CA ASP A 79 -2.00 17.14 8.39
C ASP A 79 -2.59 18.22 9.34
N ASP A 80 -2.70 19.44 8.84
CA ASP A 80 -3.27 20.58 9.58
C ASP A 80 -4.76 20.39 9.95
N ASN A 81 -5.47 19.49 9.26
CA ASN A 81 -6.86 19.14 9.55
C ASN A 81 -6.97 18.01 10.60
N GLY A 82 -5.84 17.46 11.03
CA GLY A 82 -5.76 16.42 12.04
C GLY A 82 -5.91 14.98 11.52
N TYR A 83 -5.81 14.76 10.20
CA TYR A 83 -5.80 13.44 9.58
C TYR A 83 -4.38 12.92 9.37
N LEU A 84 -4.21 11.60 9.49
CA LEU A 84 -3.00 10.92 9.07
C LEU A 84 -3.04 10.64 7.57
N ALA A 85 -2.07 11.14 6.83
CA ALA A 85 -1.96 10.88 5.40
C ALA A 85 -0.56 10.39 5.01
N PRO A 86 -0.46 9.48 4.03
CA PRO A 86 0.84 9.07 3.49
C PRO A 86 1.49 10.24 2.76
N VAL A 87 2.78 10.44 2.94
CA VAL A 87 3.59 11.41 2.20
C VAL A 87 4.84 10.69 1.70
N THR A 88 5.04 10.65 0.39
CA THR A 88 6.26 10.08 -0.19
C THR A 88 7.35 11.16 -0.29
N LEU A 89 8.39 10.99 0.54
CA LEU A 89 9.57 11.85 0.61
C LEU A 89 10.74 11.22 -0.13
N ARG A 90 11.60 12.05 -0.73
CA ARG A 90 12.90 11.62 -1.26
C ARG A 90 13.96 11.79 -0.19
N THR A 91 14.82 10.81 -0.03
CA THR A 91 15.95 10.85 0.90
C THR A 91 17.13 10.07 0.36
N THR A 92 18.30 10.25 0.96
CA THR A 92 19.42 9.32 0.84
C THR A 92 19.46 8.42 2.07
N LEU A 93 20.05 7.23 1.90
CA LEU A 93 20.22 6.27 2.98
C LEU A 93 21.72 6.08 3.25
N GLY A 94 22.14 6.25 4.50
CA GLY A 94 23.52 5.93 4.88
C GLY A 94 23.82 4.43 4.77
N GLU A 95 25.10 4.04 4.62
CA GLU A 95 25.52 2.64 4.41
C GLU A 95 24.99 1.63 5.46
N LYS A 96 24.67 2.09 6.66
CA LYS A 96 24.18 1.28 7.79
C LYS A 96 22.80 1.71 8.29
N GLU A 97 22.18 2.66 7.60
CA GLU A 97 20.86 3.17 7.96
C GLU A 97 19.79 2.27 7.36
N SER A 98 18.75 1.98 8.12
CA SER A 98 17.59 1.22 7.62
C SER A 98 16.47 2.16 7.24
N LEU A 99 15.76 1.82 6.18
CA LEU A 99 14.69 2.64 5.62
C LEU A 99 13.57 2.89 6.65
N GLY A 100 13.16 1.85 7.38
CA GLY A 100 12.14 1.97 8.42
C GLY A 100 12.58 2.80 9.62
N LYS A 101 13.86 2.74 10.03
CA LYS A 101 14.39 3.65 11.06
C LYS A 101 14.31 5.10 10.61
N LYS A 102 14.78 5.41 9.40
CA LYS A 102 14.75 6.76 8.82
C LYS A 102 13.32 7.29 8.71
N ALA A 103 12.39 6.44 8.27
CA ALA A 103 10.96 6.75 8.21
C ALA A 103 10.39 7.19 9.57
N LEU A 104 10.69 6.44 10.63
CA LEU A 104 10.25 6.79 11.99
C LEU A 104 10.90 8.07 12.52
N GLU A 105 12.17 8.32 12.18
CA GLU A 105 12.84 9.58 12.55
C GLU A 105 12.20 10.79 11.86
N MET A 106 11.73 10.63 10.61
CA MET A 106 10.98 11.67 9.89
C MET A 106 9.60 11.96 10.49
N MET A 107 9.05 11.01 11.24
CA MET A 107 7.77 11.16 11.92
C MET A 107 7.88 11.84 13.29
N VAL A 108 9.08 12.23 13.74
CA VAL A 108 9.26 12.92 15.03
C VAL A 108 8.87 14.39 14.92
N ASP A 109 7.88 14.81 15.71
CA ASP A 109 7.47 16.21 15.79
C ASP A 109 8.66 17.09 16.19
N GLY A 110 8.92 18.15 15.42
CA GLY A 110 10.07 19.05 15.60
C GLY A 110 11.43 18.33 15.60
N GLY A 111 11.52 17.14 15.00
CA GLY A 111 12.76 16.39 14.85
C GLY A 111 13.68 16.92 13.75
N ASP A 112 14.79 16.21 13.52
CA ASP A 112 15.85 16.63 12.59
C ASP A 112 15.40 16.75 11.12
N TYR A 113 14.25 16.15 10.78
CA TYR A 113 13.68 16.16 9.42
C TYR A 113 12.45 17.07 9.28
N ALA A 114 12.07 17.82 10.31
CA ALA A 114 10.88 18.67 10.27
C ALA A 114 10.90 19.67 9.11
N ASP A 115 12.07 20.25 8.80
CA ASP A 115 12.25 21.20 7.70
C ASP A 115 12.13 20.56 6.30
N GLN A 116 12.07 19.23 6.21
CA GLN A 116 11.92 18.49 4.95
C GLN A 116 10.46 18.08 4.69
N LEU A 117 9.58 18.28 5.67
CA LEU A 117 8.17 17.95 5.54
C LEU A 117 7.45 19.03 4.71
N PRO A 118 6.51 18.66 3.84
CA PRO A 118 5.72 19.63 3.08
C PRO A 118 4.90 20.56 3.98
N ALA A 119 4.58 21.74 3.47
CA ALA A 119 3.68 22.65 4.15
C ALA A 119 2.33 21.97 4.47
N GLY A 120 1.86 22.16 5.71
CA GLY A 120 0.63 21.57 6.20
C GLY A 120 0.76 20.14 6.77
N PHE A 121 1.98 19.60 6.86
CA PHE A 121 2.26 18.30 7.48
C PHE A 121 3.26 18.40 8.61
N HIS A 122 3.07 17.58 9.65
CA HIS A 122 3.97 17.50 10.79
C HIS A 122 4.14 16.06 11.31
N GLY A 123 5.22 15.86 12.06
CA GLY A 123 5.50 14.60 12.73
C GLY A 123 4.45 14.27 13.79
N VAL A 124 4.19 12.97 13.96
CA VAL A 124 3.19 12.41 14.90
C VAL A 124 3.83 11.86 16.18
N LEU A 125 5.10 11.47 16.13
CA LEU A 125 5.81 10.95 17.30
C LEU A 125 6.26 12.10 18.21
N PRO A 126 6.24 11.93 19.54
CA PRO A 126 6.59 13.01 20.47
C PRO A 126 7.97 13.62 20.24
N LYS A 127 8.08 14.92 20.53
CA LYS A 127 9.34 15.66 20.54
C LYS A 127 10.42 14.93 21.34
N GLY A 128 11.60 14.77 20.73
CA GLY A 128 12.75 14.13 21.36
C GLY A 128 12.70 12.60 21.37
N THR A 129 11.74 11.98 20.69
CA THR A 129 11.74 10.54 20.40
C THR A 129 13.01 10.15 19.63
N LYS A 130 13.65 9.06 20.04
CA LYS A 130 14.81 8.46 19.37
C LYS A 130 14.56 6.98 19.13
N ILE A 131 15.04 6.49 18.00
CA ILE A 131 14.97 5.08 17.62
C ILE A 131 16.31 4.44 18.01
N ASN A 132 16.34 3.85 19.20
CA ASN A 132 17.50 3.15 19.76
C ASN A 132 17.87 1.93 18.93
N GLY A 133 16.86 1.21 18.42
CA GLY A 133 17.05 0.00 17.62
C GLY A 133 15.94 -0.21 16.60
N TYR A 134 16.32 -0.77 15.44
CA TYR A 134 15.39 -1.19 14.40
C TYR A 134 15.90 -2.49 13.78
N VAL A 135 15.10 -3.54 13.82
CA VAL A 135 15.45 -4.87 13.31
C VAL A 135 14.30 -5.44 12.49
N GLU A 136 14.59 -5.89 11.28
CA GLU A 136 13.62 -6.58 10.41
C GLU A 136 13.91 -8.07 10.33
N SER A 137 12.87 -8.88 10.51
CA SER A 137 12.90 -10.31 10.25
C SER A 137 12.14 -10.61 8.96
N LYS A 138 12.88 -10.89 7.87
CA LYS A 138 12.28 -11.28 6.58
C LYS A 138 11.47 -12.57 6.66
N GLU A 139 11.92 -13.53 7.47
CA GLU A 139 11.23 -14.81 7.68
C GLU A 139 9.87 -14.62 8.38
N LYS A 140 9.85 -13.79 9.42
CA LYS A 140 8.62 -13.51 10.20
C LYS A 140 7.78 -12.37 9.63
N LYS A 141 8.30 -11.65 8.63
CA LYS A 141 7.75 -10.40 8.08
C LYS A 141 7.42 -9.39 9.19
N LEU A 142 8.32 -9.26 10.16
CA LEU A 142 8.11 -8.47 11.38
C LEU A 142 9.26 -7.47 11.55
N ALA A 143 8.93 -6.21 11.81
CA ALA A 143 9.86 -5.21 12.29
C ALA A 143 9.77 -5.10 13.83
N THR A 144 10.91 -4.90 14.48
CA THR A 144 10.98 -4.58 15.91
C THR A 144 11.66 -3.24 16.09
N VAL A 145 10.98 -2.33 16.75
CA VAL A 145 11.43 -0.95 16.96
C VAL A 145 11.62 -0.72 18.45
N ASP A 146 12.78 -0.21 18.83
CA ASP A 146 13.09 0.17 20.20
C ASP A 146 13.24 1.67 20.32
N PHE A 147 12.41 2.29 21.15
CA PHE A 147 12.37 3.72 21.37
C PHE A 147 13.03 4.11 22.69
N ASN A 148 13.41 5.38 22.80
CA ASN A 148 13.80 5.99 24.06
C ASN A 148 12.58 6.42 24.91
N GLN A 149 12.83 6.85 26.15
CA GLN A 149 11.81 7.31 27.08
C GLN A 149 10.92 8.47 26.57
N SER A 150 11.40 9.29 25.62
CA SER A 150 10.59 10.40 25.09
C SER A 150 9.39 9.94 24.28
N PHE A 151 9.42 8.71 23.74
CA PHE A 151 8.33 8.15 22.92
C PHE A 151 6.99 8.10 23.64
N VAL A 152 6.99 8.04 24.98
CA VAL A 152 5.77 7.96 25.76
C VAL A 152 5.23 9.33 26.21
N ASN A 153 5.88 10.43 25.79
CA ASN A 153 5.49 11.78 26.18
C ASN A 153 4.49 12.39 25.19
N TYR A 154 3.34 11.76 24.99
CA TYR A 154 2.22 12.27 24.17
C TYR A 154 0.97 12.52 25.01
N ASN A 155 0.00 13.24 24.45
CA ASN A 155 -1.31 13.33 25.08
C ASN A 155 -2.11 12.06 24.81
N ALA A 156 -2.91 11.62 25.78
CA ALA A 156 -3.78 10.45 25.63
C ALA A 156 -4.64 10.46 24.35
N ALA A 157 -5.10 11.64 23.89
CA ALA A 157 -5.88 11.77 22.66
C ALA A 157 -5.11 11.42 21.37
N ASP A 158 -3.78 11.46 21.41
CA ASP A 158 -2.90 11.21 20.27
C ASP A 158 -2.45 9.75 20.18
N GLU A 159 -2.71 8.94 21.23
CA GLU A 159 -2.22 7.55 21.32
C GLU A 159 -2.61 6.72 20.09
N ARG A 160 -3.88 6.80 19.69
CA ARG A 160 -4.38 6.05 18.53
C ARG A 160 -3.69 6.50 17.24
N LYS A 161 -3.49 7.79 17.04
CA LYS A 161 -2.81 8.33 15.84
C LYS A 161 -1.36 7.86 15.77
N ILE A 162 -0.65 7.84 16.90
CA ILE A 162 0.72 7.31 16.97
C ILE A 162 0.76 5.84 16.56
N VAL A 163 -0.14 5.02 17.10
CA VAL A 163 -0.24 3.59 16.76
C VAL A 163 -0.52 3.39 15.27
N GLU A 164 -1.52 4.11 14.73
CA GLU A 164 -1.90 4.05 13.32
C GLU A 164 -0.73 4.45 12.42
N ALA A 165 -0.10 5.59 12.68
CA ALA A 165 0.97 6.10 11.84
C ALA A 165 2.20 5.16 11.82
N ILE A 166 2.56 4.57 12.97
CA ILE A 166 3.66 3.58 13.04
C ILE A 166 3.29 2.33 12.25
N ALA A 167 2.08 1.79 12.48
CA ALA A 167 1.62 0.58 11.79
C ALA A 167 1.63 0.78 10.27
N TRP A 168 1.05 1.87 9.78
CA TRP A 168 0.92 2.15 8.36
C TRP A 168 2.25 2.50 7.69
N THR A 169 3.14 3.22 8.37
CA THR A 169 4.48 3.52 7.86
C THR A 169 5.33 2.26 7.77
N ILE A 170 5.40 1.47 8.83
CA ILE A 170 6.31 0.30 8.88
C ILE A 170 5.79 -0.86 8.05
N THR A 171 4.48 -1.11 8.00
CA THR A 171 3.90 -2.11 7.07
C THR A 171 3.88 -1.65 5.61
N GLY A 172 4.22 -0.39 5.34
CA GLY A 172 4.57 0.07 3.99
C GLY A 172 5.98 -0.33 3.55
N MET A 173 6.81 -0.90 4.43
CA MET A 173 8.14 -1.35 4.05
C MET A 173 8.09 -2.71 3.31
N PRO A 174 8.95 -2.93 2.31
CA PRO A 174 8.99 -4.21 1.59
C PRO A 174 9.19 -5.39 2.54
N ASN A 175 8.33 -6.41 2.42
CA ASN A 175 8.35 -7.64 3.22
C ASN A 175 8.09 -7.48 4.73
N VAL A 176 7.49 -6.36 5.17
CA VAL A 176 7.05 -6.16 6.56
C VAL A 176 5.52 -6.19 6.62
N GLN A 177 4.98 -7.07 7.44
CA GLN A 177 3.53 -7.24 7.65
C GLN A 177 3.08 -6.82 9.05
N GLY A 178 4.01 -6.66 9.99
CA GLY A 178 3.69 -6.11 11.30
C GLY A 178 4.89 -5.51 12.01
N VAL A 179 4.61 -4.81 13.11
CA VAL A 179 5.62 -4.12 13.93
C VAL A 179 5.41 -4.37 15.42
N GLU A 180 6.50 -4.70 16.12
CA GLU A 180 6.55 -4.81 17.58
C GLU A 180 7.29 -3.61 18.17
N LEU A 181 6.72 -3.03 19.23
CA LEU A 181 7.27 -1.84 19.89
C LEU A 181 7.98 -2.21 21.20
N ARG A 182 9.12 -1.58 21.43
CA ARG A 182 9.92 -1.68 22.65
C ARG A 182 10.26 -0.28 23.16
N LEU A 183 10.43 -0.17 24.47
CA LEU A 183 10.84 1.04 25.16
C LEU A 183 12.05 0.72 26.03
N GLU A 184 13.18 1.39 25.78
CA GLU A 184 14.44 1.19 26.51
C GLU A 184 14.82 -0.31 26.62
N GLY A 185 14.64 -1.04 25.51
CA GLY A 185 14.93 -2.46 25.41
C GLY A 185 13.85 -3.40 25.96
N ALA A 186 12.78 -2.91 26.59
CA ALA A 186 11.68 -3.75 27.09
C ALA A 186 10.50 -3.78 26.09
N LYS A 187 9.91 -4.96 25.85
CA LYS A 187 8.70 -5.06 25.01
C LYS A 187 7.53 -4.35 25.68
N LEU A 188 6.83 -3.50 24.92
CA LEU A 188 5.58 -2.89 25.36
C LEU A 188 4.43 -3.90 25.19
N ALA A 189 3.62 -4.06 26.24
CA ALA A 189 2.41 -4.88 26.21
C ALA A 189 1.16 -4.06 25.86
N GLU A 190 1.20 -2.76 26.13
CA GLU A 190 0.17 -1.77 25.81
C GLU A 190 0.82 -0.39 25.68
N MET A 191 0.12 0.53 25.03
CA MET A 191 0.51 1.94 24.99
C MET A 191 0.16 2.63 26.33
N PRO A 192 1.03 3.51 26.86
CA PRO A 192 0.94 4.00 28.24
C PRO A 192 -0.23 4.92 28.61
N GLU A 193 -0.86 5.64 27.68
CA GLU A 193 -1.83 6.70 28.04
C GLU A 193 -3.29 6.24 27.95
N GLN A 194 -3.66 5.40 26.98
CA GLN A 194 -5.00 4.82 26.82
C GLN A 194 -5.01 3.29 26.77
N ALA A 195 -3.87 2.65 27.09
CA ALA A 195 -3.76 1.20 27.15
C ALA A 195 -4.13 0.51 25.83
N TYR A 196 -3.81 1.12 24.67
CA TYR A 196 -3.96 0.44 23.39
C TYR A 196 -3.16 -0.88 23.42
N PRO A 197 -3.80 -2.05 23.22
CA PRO A 197 -3.15 -3.34 23.42
C PRO A 197 -2.09 -3.61 22.34
N LEU A 198 -0.92 -4.09 22.77
CA LEU A 198 0.23 -4.49 21.93
C LEU A 198 0.58 -5.97 22.16
N ASP A 199 -0.42 -6.79 22.50
CA ASP A 199 -0.30 -8.24 22.67
C ASP A 199 0.06 -8.96 21.36
N ARG A 200 -0.36 -8.37 20.23
CA ARG A 200 0.03 -8.73 18.87
C ARG A 200 0.83 -7.60 18.19
N PRO A 201 1.68 -7.94 17.21
CA PRO A 201 2.28 -6.92 16.35
C PRO A 201 1.21 -6.02 15.73
N LEU A 202 1.51 -4.72 15.63
CA LEU A 202 0.65 -3.78 14.91
C LEU A 202 0.74 -4.07 13.41
N ASP A 203 -0.40 -4.04 12.74
CA ASP A 203 -0.53 -4.17 11.30
C ASP A 203 -1.63 -3.23 10.78
N ARG A 204 -1.93 -3.24 9.49
CA ARG A 204 -2.96 -2.36 8.90
C ARG A 204 -4.39 -2.65 9.38
N THR A 205 -4.63 -3.74 10.10
CA THR A 205 -5.95 -4.03 10.68
C THR A 205 -6.31 -3.07 11.81
N VAL A 206 -5.37 -2.25 12.29
CA VAL A 206 -5.67 -1.11 13.17
C VAL A 206 -6.58 -0.07 12.49
N GLY A 207 -6.65 -0.05 11.16
CA GLY A 207 -7.32 1.02 10.42
C GLY A 207 -6.54 2.34 10.51
N ILE A 208 -7.11 3.42 9.97
CA ILE A 208 -6.50 4.76 9.99
C ILE A 208 -7.60 5.81 9.91
N ASN A 209 -7.49 6.90 10.68
CA ASN A 209 -8.49 7.97 10.71
C ASN A 209 -9.91 7.41 10.86
N LEU A 210 -10.13 6.63 11.92
CA LEU A 210 -11.35 5.84 12.10
C LEU A 210 -12.60 6.75 12.17
N GLU A 211 -13.58 6.46 11.33
CA GLU A 211 -14.92 7.05 11.39
C GLU A 211 -16.00 5.97 11.41
N THR A 212 -17.24 6.36 11.65
CA THR A 212 -18.39 5.44 11.72
C THR A 212 -19.51 6.01 10.88
N ALA A 213 -20.04 5.21 9.96
CA ALA A 213 -21.17 5.61 9.15
C ALA A 213 -22.40 5.85 10.03
N GLU A 214 -23.29 6.75 9.58
CA GLU A 214 -24.48 7.11 10.35
C GLU A 214 -25.32 5.88 10.73
N GLY A 215 -25.60 5.73 12.03
CA GLY A 215 -26.47 4.68 12.55
C GLY A 215 -25.82 3.30 12.76
N VAL A 216 -24.52 3.14 12.48
CA VAL A 216 -23.80 1.87 12.64
C VAL A 216 -23.39 1.61 14.10
N ASP A 217 -23.62 0.39 14.57
CA ASP A 217 -23.13 -0.10 15.87
C ASP A 217 -21.70 -0.66 15.71
N TYR A 218 -20.75 -0.11 16.46
CA TYR A 218 -19.36 -0.56 16.52
C TYR A 218 -19.22 -2.08 16.66
N SER A 219 -20.04 -2.70 17.51
CA SER A 219 -19.99 -4.14 17.81
C SER A 219 -20.47 -5.04 16.67
N GLN A 220 -21.17 -4.47 15.68
CA GLN A 220 -21.70 -5.18 14.52
C GLN A 220 -21.26 -4.54 13.21
N SER A 221 -20.05 -3.97 13.21
CA SER A 221 -19.50 -3.27 12.05
C SER A 221 -18.44 -4.08 11.31
N SER A 222 -18.22 -3.73 10.05
CA SER A 222 -17.10 -4.13 9.22
C SER A 222 -16.28 -2.89 8.84
N PRO A 223 -14.94 -2.89 8.97
CA PRO A 223 -14.13 -1.76 8.52
C PRO A 223 -13.88 -1.82 7.01
N VAL A 224 -13.98 -0.66 6.35
CA VAL A 224 -13.49 -0.45 4.97
C VAL A 224 -12.61 0.79 4.93
N THR A 225 -11.45 0.73 4.24
CA THR A 225 -10.56 1.89 4.09
C THR A 225 -10.78 2.58 2.76
N LEU A 226 -11.11 3.86 2.79
CA LEU A 226 -11.45 4.71 1.65
C LEU A 226 -10.37 5.76 1.48
N TYR A 227 -10.08 6.18 0.25
CA TYR A 227 -9.16 7.28 -0.03
C TYR A 227 -9.93 8.48 -0.57
N PHE A 228 -9.97 9.55 0.21
CA PHE A 228 -10.56 10.84 -0.18
C PHE A 228 -9.46 11.84 -0.53
N ALA A 229 -9.80 12.99 -1.11
CA ALA A 229 -8.86 14.08 -1.32
C ALA A 229 -8.91 15.09 -0.17
N ALA A 230 -7.81 15.81 0.02
CA ALA A 230 -7.71 17.05 0.77
C ALA A 230 -6.72 17.97 0.04
N GLU A 231 -6.66 19.25 0.43
CA GLU A 231 -5.80 20.24 -0.22
C GLU A 231 -4.79 20.81 0.78
N THR A 232 -3.55 21.01 0.34
CA THR A 232 -2.54 21.71 1.14
C THR A 232 -2.86 23.21 1.21
N PRO A 233 -2.24 23.97 2.12
CA PRO A 233 -2.37 25.44 2.12
C PRO A 233 -1.97 26.10 0.79
N GLU A 234 -1.17 25.42 -0.04
CA GLU A 234 -0.73 25.87 -1.36
C GLU A 234 -1.68 25.45 -2.50
N GLY A 235 -2.73 24.68 -2.19
CA GLY A 235 -3.74 24.21 -3.13
C GLY A 235 -3.37 22.93 -3.89
N ASP A 236 -2.32 22.20 -3.46
CA ASP A 236 -2.01 20.89 -4.02
C ASP A 236 -2.93 19.82 -3.40
N SER A 237 -3.57 19.01 -4.24
CA SER A 237 -4.40 17.89 -3.81
C SER A 237 -3.56 16.70 -3.34
N TYR A 238 -4.00 16.02 -2.28
CA TYR A 238 -3.42 14.79 -1.75
C TYR A 238 -4.50 13.83 -1.24
N TYR A 239 -4.19 12.54 -1.17
CA TYR A 239 -5.12 11.51 -0.75
C TYR A 239 -4.99 11.17 0.74
N VAL A 240 -6.13 11.15 1.45
CA VAL A 240 -6.25 10.81 2.86
C VAL A 240 -6.99 9.47 3.00
N PRO A 241 -6.37 8.43 3.61
CA PRO A 241 -7.05 7.19 3.91
C PRO A 241 -7.94 7.34 5.14
N VAL A 242 -9.15 6.80 5.09
CA VAL A 242 -10.14 6.84 6.17
C VAL A 242 -10.77 5.46 6.32
N THR A 243 -10.62 4.85 7.48
CA THR A 243 -11.29 3.59 7.82
C THR A 243 -12.69 3.90 8.33
N ARG A 244 -13.69 3.62 7.51
CA ARG A 244 -15.10 3.75 7.88
C ARG A 244 -15.63 2.42 8.40
N LEU A 245 -16.25 2.45 9.57
CA LEU A 245 -17.06 1.35 10.06
C LEU A 245 -18.44 1.39 9.42
N ILE A 246 -18.79 0.32 8.72
CA ILE A 246 -20.09 0.14 8.05
C ILE A 246 -20.84 -1.04 8.64
N ASP A 247 -22.12 -1.16 8.31
CA ASP A 247 -22.90 -2.36 8.60
C ASP A 247 -22.17 -3.62 8.13
N ARG A 248 -22.25 -4.68 8.94
CA ARG A 248 -21.60 -5.94 8.66
C ARG A 248 -21.99 -6.48 7.27
N THR A 249 -20.98 -6.76 6.48
CA THR A 249 -21.13 -7.28 5.12
C THR A 249 -20.08 -8.35 4.82
N ASP A 250 -20.45 -9.30 3.98
CA ASP A 250 -19.55 -10.35 3.47
C ASP A 250 -18.77 -9.89 2.22
N ASN A 251 -19.08 -8.71 1.67
CA ASN A 251 -18.41 -8.18 0.48
C ASN A 251 -17.81 -6.79 0.74
N LEU A 252 -16.69 -6.77 1.48
CA LEU A 252 -15.98 -5.55 1.86
C LEU A 252 -15.50 -4.74 0.66
N VAL A 253 -15.04 -5.41 -0.41
CA VAL A 253 -14.49 -4.71 -1.59
C VAL A 253 -15.59 -4.01 -2.39
N LYS A 254 -16.77 -4.63 -2.55
CA LYS A 254 -17.90 -3.91 -3.15
C LYS A 254 -18.35 -2.76 -2.25
N ALA A 255 -18.47 -3.04 -0.94
CA ALA A 255 -18.93 -2.04 0.00
C ALA A 255 -17.98 -0.83 0.08
N SER A 256 -16.66 -1.02 -0.06
CA SER A 256 -15.72 0.10 -0.08
C SER A 256 -15.95 1.01 -1.30
N VAL A 257 -16.24 0.46 -2.48
CA VAL A 257 -16.58 1.28 -3.65
C VAL A 257 -17.93 1.97 -3.46
N ASP A 258 -18.93 1.28 -2.91
CA ASP A 258 -20.24 1.89 -2.60
C ASP A 258 -20.07 3.07 -1.63
N GLN A 259 -19.23 2.93 -0.60
CA GLN A 259 -18.95 3.99 0.37
C GLN A 259 -18.11 5.13 -0.22
N LEU A 260 -17.20 4.83 -1.14
CA LEU A 260 -16.43 5.85 -1.85
C LEU A 260 -17.36 6.76 -2.68
N VAL A 261 -18.42 6.18 -3.29
CA VAL A 261 -19.46 6.95 -4.00
C VAL A 261 -20.23 7.89 -3.07
N LEU A 262 -20.48 7.49 -1.82
CA LEU A 262 -21.16 8.35 -0.83
C LEU A 262 -20.31 9.57 -0.41
N GLY A 263 -18.99 9.49 -0.59
CA GLY A 263 -18.07 10.55 -0.18
C GLY A 263 -17.72 10.51 1.32
N PRO A 264 -16.91 11.48 1.80
CA PRO A 264 -16.48 11.56 3.20
C PRO A 264 -17.62 12.03 4.11
N GLU A 265 -17.59 11.60 5.38
CA GLU A 265 -18.47 12.14 6.43
C GLU A 265 -18.06 13.57 6.81
N ASP A 266 -16.76 13.82 6.94
CA ASP A 266 -16.21 15.16 7.14
C ASP A 266 -16.04 15.91 5.81
N GLN A 267 -17.14 16.48 5.33
CA GLN A 267 -17.15 17.30 4.12
C GLN A 267 -16.52 18.70 4.32
N SER A 268 -16.06 19.03 5.54
CA SER A 268 -15.42 20.32 5.80
C SER A 268 -13.93 20.32 5.48
N ASN A 269 -13.28 19.15 5.60
CA ASN A 269 -11.83 19.00 5.39
C ASN A 269 -11.49 17.98 4.29
N LEU A 270 -12.42 17.08 3.94
CA LEU A 270 -12.21 16.05 2.92
C LEU A 270 -13.13 16.26 1.72
N ILE A 271 -12.63 15.90 0.55
CA ILE A 271 -13.28 16.04 -0.74
C ILE A 271 -13.60 14.64 -1.31
N GLY A 272 -14.87 14.42 -1.61
CA GLY A 272 -15.32 13.23 -2.36
C GLY A 272 -14.86 13.30 -3.82
N LEU A 273 -14.30 12.22 -4.33
CA LEU A 273 -13.72 12.14 -5.68
C LEU A 273 -14.62 11.42 -6.69
N MET A 274 -15.71 10.82 -6.23
CA MET A 274 -16.67 10.13 -7.09
C MET A 274 -17.78 11.08 -7.52
N THR A 275 -18.28 10.91 -8.74
CA THR A 275 -19.50 11.60 -9.18
C THR A 275 -20.72 10.98 -8.48
N PRO A 276 -21.69 11.77 -7.98
CA PRO A 276 -22.82 11.25 -7.19
C PRO A 276 -23.70 10.22 -7.91
N ASP A 277 -23.73 10.26 -9.25
CA ASP A 277 -24.59 9.39 -10.07
C ASP A 277 -23.92 8.05 -10.43
N VAL A 278 -22.67 7.83 -10.04
CA VAL A 278 -21.97 6.55 -10.28
C VAL A 278 -22.62 5.43 -9.49
N GLN A 279 -22.89 4.32 -10.18
CA GLN A 279 -23.41 3.09 -9.56
C GLN A 279 -22.43 1.94 -9.72
N VAL A 280 -22.18 1.22 -8.62
CA VAL A 280 -21.38 0.00 -8.65
C VAL A 280 -22.23 -1.17 -9.16
N LYS A 281 -21.94 -1.65 -10.37
CA LYS A 281 -22.63 -2.82 -10.97
C LYS A 281 -22.07 -4.13 -10.46
N SER A 282 -20.74 -4.28 -10.46
CA SER A 282 -20.11 -5.49 -9.94
C SER A 282 -18.68 -5.23 -9.46
N VAL A 283 -18.26 -6.01 -8.46
CA VAL A 283 -16.88 -6.08 -7.99
C VAL A 283 -16.52 -7.55 -7.85
N GLN A 284 -15.46 -7.96 -8.53
CA GLN A 284 -15.03 -9.36 -8.60
C GLN A 284 -13.54 -9.46 -8.33
N THR A 285 -13.17 -10.13 -7.25
CA THR A 285 -11.77 -10.42 -6.93
C THR A 285 -11.38 -11.78 -7.51
N LYS A 286 -10.29 -11.81 -8.26
CA LYS A 286 -9.69 -13.03 -8.79
C LYS A 286 -8.17 -12.94 -8.70
N ASP A 287 -7.58 -13.90 -8.00
CA ASP A 287 -6.14 -13.95 -7.73
C ASP A 287 -5.66 -12.63 -7.09
N ASP A 288 -4.73 -11.92 -7.73
CA ASP A 288 -4.15 -10.65 -7.28
C ASP A 288 -4.76 -9.42 -8.01
N MET A 289 -5.98 -9.56 -8.52
CA MET A 289 -6.67 -8.55 -9.32
C MET A 289 -8.14 -8.40 -8.90
N VAL A 290 -8.61 -7.15 -8.86
CA VAL A 290 -10.04 -6.84 -8.71
C VAL A 290 -10.57 -6.24 -10.01
N THR A 291 -11.69 -6.75 -10.52
CA THR A 291 -12.45 -6.08 -11.57
C THR A 291 -13.58 -5.28 -10.95
N VAL A 292 -13.63 -3.98 -11.23
CA VAL A 292 -14.68 -3.06 -10.78
C VAL A 292 -15.45 -2.60 -12.01
N GLU A 293 -16.76 -2.81 -12.01
CA GLU A 293 -17.66 -2.34 -13.05
C GLU A 293 -18.59 -1.28 -12.48
N LEU A 294 -18.48 -0.08 -13.03
CA LEU A 294 -19.26 1.09 -12.69
C LEU A 294 -20.18 1.44 -13.86
N GLN A 295 -21.32 2.01 -13.51
CA GLN A 295 -22.19 2.72 -14.44
C GLN A 295 -22.10 4.20 -14.10
N ASP A 296 -21.78 5.01 -15.11
CA ASP A 296 -21.73 6.47 -14.99
C ASP A 296 -22.42 7.07 -16.21
N ASP A 297 -23.49 7.82 -16.00
CA ASP A 297 -24.23 8.45 -17.09
C ASP A 297 -23.51 9.68 -17.65
N ALA A 298 -22.53 10.23 -16.93
CA ALA A 298 -21.64 11.29 -17.41
C ALA A 298 -20.50 10.77 -18.29
N TYR A 299 -20.29 9.45 -18.36
CA TYR A 299 -19.25 8.85 -19.20
C TYR A 299 -19.54 9.08 -20.69
N GLU A 300 -18.60 9.74 -21.37
CA GLU A 300 -18.64 9.96 -22.80
C GLU A 300 -17.43 9.32 -23.47
N GLU A 301 -17.68 8.46 -24.48
CA GLU A 301 -16.60 7.79 -25.19
C GLU A 301 -15.68 8.79 -25.91
N GLY A 302 -14.39 8.73 -25.61
CA GLY A 302 -13.37 9.62 -26.16
C GLY A 302 -13.06 10.82 -25.28
N GLN A 303 -13.84 11.08 -24.22
CA GLN A 303 -13.44 12.00 -23.16
C GLN A 303 -12.46 11.34 -22.20
N LYS A 304 -11.72 12.18 -21.49
CA LYS A 304 -10.81 11.74 -20.43
C LYS A 304 -11.54 11.73 -19.10
N GLU A 305 -11.31 10.68 -18.33
CA GLU A 305 -11.87 10.55 -16.98
C GLU A 305 -11.06 11.35 -15.95
N PRO A 306 -11.69 11.84 -14.86
CA PRO A 306 -10.96 12.49 -13.78
C PRO A 306 -9.91 11.54 -13.18
N ALA A 307 -8.64 11.95 -13.20
CA ALA A 307 -7.56 11.09 -12.73
C ALA A 307 -7.67 10.80 -11.22
N ASP A 308 -8.11 11.77 -10.43
CA ASP A 308 -8.29 11.60 -8.99
C ASP A 308 -9.40 10.58 -8.67
N MET A 309 -10.49 10.56 -9.44
CA MET A 309 -11.54 9.54 -9.29
C MET A 309 -10.97 8.14 -9.51
N MET A 310 -10.24 7.95 -10.62
CA MET A 310 -9.65 6.66 -10.94
C MET A 310 -8.63 6.22 -9.89
N GLN A 311 -7.82 7.16 -9.40
CA GLN A 311 -6.79 6.90 -8.40
C GLN A 311 -7.40 6.53 -7.04
N ALA A 312 -8.48 7.22 -6.62
CA ALA A 312 -9.22 6.90 -5.40
C ALA A 312 -9.83 5.49 -5.44
N ILE A 313 -10.37 5.08 -6.59
CA ILE A 313 -10.87 3.71 -6.81
C ILE A 313 -9.73 2.72 -6.66
N VAL A 314 -8.60 2.93 -7.34
CA VAL A 314 -7.45 2.01 -7.28
C VAL A 314 -6.96 1.85 -5.84
N LEU A 315 -6.74 2.96 -5.12
CA LEU A 315 -6.26 2.93 -3.74
C LEU A 315 -7.25 2.26 -2.79
N SER A 316 -8.53 2.62 -2.85
CA SER A 316 -9.54 2.05 -1.95
C SER A 316 -9.75 0.55 -2.22
N VAL A 317 -9.83 0.14 -3.49
CA VAL A 317 -10.08 -1.26 -3.85
C VAL A 317 -8.91 -2.16 -3.46
N THR A 318 -7.67 -1.74 -3.77
CA THR A 318 -6.48 -2.54 -3.48
C THR A 318 -6.21 -2.67 -1.98
N GLU A 319 -6.52 -1.63 -1.19
CA GLU A 319 -6.41 -1.69 0.27
C GLU A 319 -7.36 -2.72 0.88
N ASN A 320 -8.63 -2.70 0.46
CA ASN A 320 -9.66 -3.60 1.03
C ASN A 320 -9.58 -5.03 0.49
N ALA A 321 -9.03 -5.23 -0.71
CA ALA A 321 -8.91 -6.55 -1.31
C ALA A 321 -7.59 -7.25 -0.98
N GLY A 322 -6.56 -6.52 -0.56
CA GLY A 322 -5.19 -7.03 -0.48
C GLY A 322 -4.61 -7.42 -1.84
N ALA A 323 -5.15 -6.86 -2.93
CA ALA A 323 -4.75 -7.12 -4.31
C ALA A 323 -3.82 -6.02 -4.83
N SER A 324 -2.92 -6.36 -5.76
CA SER A 324 -1.99 -5.38 -6.34
C SER A 324 -2.54 -4.62 -7.56
N LYS A 325 -3.60 -5.12 -8.20
CA LYS A 325 -4.13 -4.57 -9.46
C LYS A 325 -5.65 -4.41 -9.48
N VAL A 326 -6.11 -3.42 -10.26
CA VAL A 326 -7.53 -3.18 -10.52
C VAL A 326 -7.77 -3.05 -12.02
N LEU A 327 -8.79 -3.73 -12.52
CA LEU A 327 -9.37 -3.49 -13.84
C LEU A 327 -10.67 -2.70 -13.66
N ILE A 328 -10.70 -1.47 -14.15
CA ILE A 328 -11.88 -0.61 -14.07
C ILE A 328 -12.65 -0.67 -15.39
N LYS A 329 -13.96 -0.84 -15.30
CA LYS A 329 -14.88 -0.77 -16.43
C LYS A 329 -15.93 0.31 -16.16
N LEU A 330 -16.11 1.23 -17.10
CA LEU A 330 -17.18 2.23 -17.10
C LEU A 330 -18.17 1.87 -18.19
N ASN A 331 -19.45 1.67 -17.83
CA ASN A 331 -20.52 1.29 -18.76
C ASN A 331 -20.16 0.06 -19.61
N GLY A 332 -19.47 -0.92 -19.00
CA GLY A 332 -19.00 -2.15 -19.64
C GLY A 332 -17.74 -1.99 -20.51
N LYS A 333 -17.19 -0.78 -20.64
CA LYS A 333 -15.99 -0.46 -21.44
C LYS A 333 -14.77 -0.21 -20.56
N SER A 334 -13.59 -0.54 -21.08
CA SER A 334 -12.30 -0.25 -20.42
C SER A 334 -11.33 0.51 -21.35
N ASN A 335 -11.72 0.80 -22.58
CA ASN A 335 -10.90 1.48 -23.58
C ASN A 335 -10.93 3.01 -23.43
N PHE A 336 -10.58 3.50 -22.24
CA PHE A 336 -10.52 4.93 -21.94
C PHE A 336 -9.18 5.31 -21.28
N THR A 337 -8.97 6.62 -21.12
CA THR A 337 -7.82 7.21 -20.44
C THR A 337 -8.28 8.26 -19.45
N ASP A 338 -7.49 8.52 -18.41
CA ASP A 338 -7.72 9.65 -17.52
C ASP A 338 -7.08 10.96 -18.04
N GLU A 339 -7.27 12.04 -17.28
CA GLU A 339 -6.66 13.35 -17.50
C GLU A 339 -5.12 13.30 -17.59
N ASN A 340 -4.49 12.38 -16.84
CA ASN A 340 -3.05 12.14 -16.82
C ASN A 340 -2.55 11.22 -17.96
N ASN A 341 -3.43 10.77 -18.87
CA ASN A 341 -3.16 9.83 -19.97
C ASN A 341 -2.81 8.40 -19.51
N VAL A 342 -3.19 7.99 -18.31
CA VAL A 342 -3.13 6.60 -17.88
C VAL A 342 -4.20 5.82 -18.64
N SER A 343 -3.82 4.67 -19.23
CA SER A 343 -4.77 3.79 -19.92
C SER A 343 -5.36 2.75 -18.97
N TYR A 344 -6.69 2.60 -19.03
CA TYR A 344 -7.46 1.60 -18.28
C TYR A 344 -7.85 0.40 -19.15
N SER A 345 -7.30 0.31 -20.36
CA SER A 345 -7.54 -0.81 -21.28
C SER A 345 -7.02 -2.14 -20.75
N GLN A 346 -6.12 -2.10 -19.78
CA GLN A 346 -5.54 -3.21 -19.04
C GLN A 346 -5.61 -2.92 -17.53
N PRO A 347 -5.45 -3.95 -16.67
CA PRO A 347 -5.40 -3.75 -15.23
C PRO A 347 -4.28 -2.78 -14.83
N VAL A 348 -4.62 -1.80 -14.01
CA VAL A 348 -3.69 -0.81 -13.43
C VAL A 348 -3.20 -1.28 -12.07
N SER A 349 -1.93 -1.04 -11.77
CA SER A 349 -1.35 -1.37 -10.47
C SER A 349 -1.64 -0.29 -9.44
N ARG A 350 -1.69 -0.67 -8.16
CA ARG A 350 -1.61 0.28 -7.05
C ARG A 350 -0.30 1.09 -7.17
N PRO A 351 -0.34 2.43 -7.04
CA PRO A 351 0.90 3.21 -7.11
C PRO A 351 1.86 2.92 -5.97
N THR A 352 3.16 2.96 -6.30
CA THR A 352 4.26 2.77 -5.37
C THR A 352 4.47 3.98 -4.46
N SER A 353 4.21 5.18 -5.01
CA SER A 353 4.32 6.46 -4.33
C SER A 353 2.93 7.09 -4.23
N VAL A 354 2.58 7.63 -3.05
CA VAL A 354 1.29 8.28 -2.78
C VAL A 354 1.59 9.63 -2.16
N ASN A 355 0.95 10.69 -2.67
CA ASN A 355 1.19 12.08 -2.27
C ASN A 355 2.69 12.43 -2.31
N ALA A 356 3.33 12.13 -3.44
CA ALA A 356 4.74 12.41 -3.61
C ALA A 356 4.97 13.92 -3.69
N VAL A 357 5.89 14.41 -2.86
CA VAL A 357 6.26 15.83 -2.83
C VAL A 357 6.95 16.17 -4.15
N LYS A 358 6.39 17.15 -4.87
CA LYS A 358 7.01 17.69 -6.09
C LYS A 358 8.28 18.43 -5.66
N SER A 359 9.44 17.99 -6.19
CA SER A 359 10.74 18.63 -5.94
C SER A 359 10.89 19.94 -6.69
#